data_AF-X1LCK4-F1
#
_entry.id   AF-X1LCK4-F1
#
_cell.length_a   1.000
_cell.length_b   1.000
_cell.length_c   1.000
_cell.angle_alpha   90.00
_cell.angle_beta   90.00
_cell.angle_gamma   90.00
#
_symmetry.space_group_name_H-M   'P 1'
#
loop_
_entity.id
_entity.type
_entity.pdbx_description
1 polymer ?
#
loop_
_entity_poly.entity_id
_entity_poly.type
_entity_poly.pdbx_seq_one_letter_code
_entity_poly.pdbx_strand_id
1 'polypeptide(L)'
;MREGRQGKFFNKKKYIGKELPTFEKVKDHIPIPIYDEKEGFIKLYWRSWELAFKNMYQPSPESGFVSNYFDAAFSDNIFLWDTSFITIFGRYIHHIFPAIESLDNFYVKQHETGEICREISRYTGKDYWVNTKGDPNQEKYLYPDK
;
A
#
# COMPACT_ATOMS: atom_id res chain seq x y z
N MET A 1 -19.70 20.09 4.70
CA MET A 1 -18.58 19.15 4.51
C MET A 1 -18.09 19.31 3.09
N ARG A 2 -16.78 19.52 2.85
CA ARG A 2 -16.25 19.56 1.48
C ARG A 2 -16.08 18.12 1.00
N GLU A 3 -17.14 17.53 0.44
CA GLU A 3 -17.01 16.33 -0.39
C GLU A 3 -16.41 16.77 -1.73
N GLY A 4 -15.09 16.99 -1.73
CA GLY A 4 -14.33 17.23 -2.96
C GLY A 4 -14.23 15.94 -3.77
N ARG A 5 -14.14 16.07 -5.09
CA ARG A 5 -13.97 14.92 -5.99
C ARG A 5 -12.58 14.30 -5.80
N GLN A 6 -12.51 13.04 -5.35
CA GLN A 6 -11.25 12.32 -5.21
C GLN A 6 -10.65 11.90 -6.56
N GLY A 7 -9.32 11.81 -6.60
CA GLY A 7 -8.51 11.32 -7.70
C GLY A 7 -8.39 12.26 -8.88
N LYS A 8 -8.86 13.51 -8.83
CA LYS A 8 -8.94 14.41 -10.00
C LYS A 8 -7.67 14.44 -10.88
N PHE A 9 -6.49 14.39 -10.26
CA PHE A 9 -5.19 14.54 -10.94
C PHE A 9 -4.50 13.21 -11.31
N PHE A 10 -5.11 12.07 -11.01
CA PHE A 10 -4.51 10.76 -11.25
C PHE A 10 -5.15 10.03 -12.43
N ASN A 11 -4.36 9.56 -13.39
CA ASN A 11 -4.91 9.06 -14.67
C ASN A 11 -5.56 7.68 -14.58
N LYS A 12 -5.06 6.78 -13.71
CA LYS A 12 -5.58 5.42 -13.58
C LYS A 12 -6.88 5.43 -12.77
N LYS A 13 -7.99 5.03 -13.41
CA LYS A 13 -9.36 5.10 -12.84
C LYS A 13 -10.06 3.77 -12.65
N LYS A 14 -9.50 2.70 -13.20
CA LYS A 14 -10.14 1.40 -13.23
C LYS A 14 -9.12 0.33 -12.88
N TYR A 15 -9.55 -0.60 -12.05
CA TYR A 15 -8.85 -1.84 -11.81
C TYR A 15 -9.13 -2.82 -12.96
N ILE A 16 -8.09 -3.53 -13.42
CA ILE A 16 -8.15 -4.41 -14.59
C ILE A 16 -8.16 -5.91 -14.18
N GLY A 17 -8.19 -6.23 -12.89
CA GLY A 17 -8.36 -7.63 -12.45
C GLY A 17 -7.12 -8.50 -12.60
N LYS A 18 -5.91 -7.97 -12.33
CA LYS A 18 -4.66 -8.75 -12.46
C LYS A 18 -4.55 -9.79 -11.34
N GLU A 19 -4.24 -11.03 -11.67
CA GLU A 19 -3.99 -12.09 -10.67
C GLU A 19 -2.77 -11.79 -9.80
N LEU A 20 -2.77 -12.33 -8.58
CA LEU A 20 -1.63 -12.24 -7.68
C LEU A 20 -0.67 -13.42 -7.91
N PRO A 21 0.64 -13.18 -8.01
CA PRO A 21 1.62 -14.24 -8.04
C PRO A 21 1.69 -14.93 -6.67
N THR A 22 2.09 -16.21 -6.64
CA THR A 22 2.39 -16.92 -5.39
C THR A 22 3.89 -17.02 -5.20
N PHE A 23 4.34 -17.02 -3.94
CA PHE A 23 5.76 -17.09 -3.61
C PHE A 23 6.43 -18.33 -4.22
N GLU A 24 5.79 -19.48 -4.14
CA GLU A 24 6.32 -20.77 -4.61
C GLU A 24 6.58 -20.76 -6.12
N LYS A 25 5.74 -20.07 -6.90
CA LYS A 25 5.86 -20.00 -8.36
C LYS A 25 6.97 -19.07 -8.82
N VAL A 26 7.34 -18.09 -8.01
CA VAL A 26 8.25 -17.00 -8.42
C VAL A 26 9.52 -16.92 -7.58
N LYS A 27 9.70 -17.79 -6.59
CA LYS A 27 10.86 -17.79 -5.70
C LYS A 27 12.19 -17.74 -6.45
N ASP A 28 12.31 -18.49 -7.54
CA ASP A 28 13.54 -18.55 -8.36
C ASP A 28 13.81 -17.27 -9.18
N HIS A 29 12.87 -16.32 -9.17
CA HIS A 29 12.99 -15.01 -9.82
C HIS A 29 13.22 -13.88 -8.81
N ILE A 30 13.32 -14.20 -7.51
CA ILE A 30 13.68 -13.28 -6.43
C ILE A 30 15.22 -13.29 -6.28
N PRO A 31 15.88 -12.17 -5.95
CA PRO A 31 17.32 -12.14 -5.74
C PRO A 31 17.79 -13.20 -4.73
N ILE A 32 18.88 -13.88 -5.04
CA ILE A 32 19.45 -14.90 -4.15
C ILE A 32 20.28 -14.19 -3.07
N PRO A 33 20.01 -14.42 -1.77
CA PRO A 33 20.83 -13.86 -0.71
C PRO A 33 22.18 -14.58 -0.65
N ILE A 34 23.28 -13.83 -0.63
CA ILE A 34 24.64 -14.36 -0.46
C ILE A 34 25.13 -13.93 0.94
N TYR A 35 25.03 -14.84 1.91
CA TYR A 35 25.43 -14.57 3.29
C TYR A 35 25.67 -15.87 4.09
N ASP A 36 26.85 -16.46 3.90
CA ASP A 36 27.15 -17.83 4.39
C ASP A 36 27.50 -17.88 5.89
N GLU A 37 27.80 -16.73 6.50
CA GLU A 37 28.24 -16.65 7.91
C GLU A 37 27.12 -16.92 8.92
N LYS A 38 25.85 -16.73 8.53
CA LYS A 38 24.70 -16.92 9.41
C LYS A 38 23.46 -17.40 8.67
N GLU A 39 23.26 -18.71 8.68
CA GLU A 39 22.08 -19.38 8.09
C GLU A 39 20.74 -18.76 8.57
N GLY A 40 20.69 -18.27 9.82
CA GLY A 40 19.49 -17.60 10.35
C GLY A 40 19.05 -16.37 9.56
N PHE A 41 19.98 -15.62 8.96
CA PHE A 41 19.64 -14.46 8.12
C PHE A 41 19.13 -14.87 6.74
N ILE A 42 19.64 -15.99 6.19
CA ILE A 42 19.08 -16.58 4.97
C ILE A 42 17.64 -17.04 5.22
N LYS A 43 17.37 -17.69 6.36
CA LYS A 43 16.01 -18.08 6.77
C LYS A 43 15.09 -16.86 6.92
N LEU A 44 15.57 -15.80 7.58
CA LEU A 44 14.83 -14.55 7.73
C LEU A 44 14.51 -13.91 6.37
N TYR A 45 15.49 -13.85 5.46
CA TYR A 45 15.31 -13.30 4.10
C TYR A 45 14.16 -13.98 3.37
N TRP A 46 14.17 -15.31 3.30
CA TRP A 46 13.11 -16.06 2.63
C TRP A 46 11.76 -15.92 3.34
N ARG A 47 11.76 -15.90 4.68
CA ARG A 47 10.55 -15.69 5.46
C ARG A 47 9.94 -14.30 5.23
N SER A 48 10.75 -13.26 5.07
CA SER A 48 10.28 -11.92 4.74
C SER A 48 9.56 -11.89 3.39
N TRP A 49 10.06 -12.61 2.38
CA TRP A 49 9.38 -12.73 1.09
C TRP A 49 8.07 -13.51 1.20
N GLU A 50 8.06 -14.66 1.88
CA GLU A 50 6.81 -15.41 2.13
C GLU A 50 5.72 -14.53 2.76
N LEU A 51 6.09 -13.73 3.77
CA LEU A 51 5.17 -12.81 4.43
C LEU A 51 4.70 -11.70 3.49
N ALA A 52 5.58 -11.13 2.67
CA ALA A 52 5.20 -10.11 1.70
C ALA A 52 4.16 -10.64 0.71
N PHE A 53 4.39 -11.82 0.12
CA PHE A 53 3.45 -12.43 -0.83
C PHE A 53 2.10 -12.78 -0.19
N LYS A 54 2.11 -13.23 1.07
CA LYS A 54 0.88 -13.46 1.84
C LYS A 54 0.05 -12.19 2.04
N ASN A 55 0.71 -11.04 2.08
CA ASN A 55 0.07 -9.73 2.26
C ASN A 55 -0.09 -8.94 0.96
N MET A 56 -0.15 -9.64 -0.18
CA MET A 56 -0.62 -9.05 -1.44
C MET A 56 -2.15 -9.13 -1.52
N TYR A 57 -2.76 -8.09 -2.06
CA TYR A 57 -4.22 -8.00 -2.16
C TYR A 57 -4.67 -7.46 -3.50
N GLN A 58 -5.81 -7.98 -3.94
CA GLN A 58 -6.63 -7.34 -4.96
C GLN A 58 -7.59 -6.37 -4.28
N PRO A 59 -7.90 -5.23 -4.90
CA PRO A 59 -8.85 -4.28 -4.34
C PRO A 59 -10.27 -4.85 -4.28
N SER A 60 -11.02 -4.50 -3.23
CA SER A 60 -12.46 -4.79 -3.19
C SER A 60 -13.19 -3.90 -4.21
N PRO A 61 -14.27 -4.40 -4.87
CA PRO A 61 -15.05 -3.61 -5.81
C PRO A 61 -15.57 -2.28 -5.23
N GLU A 62 -15.86 -2.25 -3.94
CA GLU A 62 -16.43 -1.10 -3.21
C GLU A 62 -15.37 -0.05 -2.84
N SER A 63 -14.09 -0.43 -2.82
CA SER A 63 -13.00 0.47 -2.38
C SER A 63 -12.70 1.61 -3.37
N GLY A 64 -12.98 1.41 -4.65
CA GLY A 64 -12.55 2.32 -5.72
C GLY A 64 -11.02 2.37 -5.92
N PHE A 65 -10.28 1.43 -5.31
CA PHE A 65 -8.87 1.22 -5.60
C PHE A 65 -8.67 0.66 -7.01
N VAL A 66 -7.50 0.94 -7.58
CA VAL A 66 -7.23 0.73 -9.02
C VAL A 66 -6.06 -0.22 -9.31
N SER A 67 -5.37 -0.67 -8.26
CA SER A 67 -4.18 -1.52 -8.36
C SER A 67 -4.17 -2.62 -7.31
N ASN A 68 -3.55 -3.74 -7.64
CA ASN A 68 -3.08 -4.67 -6.62
C ASN A 68 -2.06 -3.98 -5.74
N TYR A 69 -2.01 -4.38 -4.48
CA TYR A 69 -1.19 -3.69 -3.51
C TYR A 69 -0.63 -4.65 -2.46
N PHE A 70 0.47 -4.25 -1.85
CA PHE A 70 0.90 -4.81 -0.57
C PHE A 70 0.23 -4.07 0.58
N ASP A 71 -0.02 -4.79 1.67
CA ASP A 71 -0.56 -4.25 2.91
C ASP A 71 0.33 -4.69 4.09
N ALA A 72 0.43 -3.87 5.12
CA ALA A 72 1.04 -4.27 6.39
C ALA A 72 0.16 -5.28 7.16
N ALA A 73 -1.13 -5.40 6.78
CA ALA A 73 -2.10 -6.35 7.32
C ALA A 73 -2.22 -6.28 8.86
N PHE A 74 -2.04 -5.09 9.42
CA PHE A 74 -2.20 -4.79 10.85
C PHE A 74 -3.65 -4.48 11.22
N SER A 75 -4.44 -3.97 10.27
CA SER A 75 -5.85 -3.63 10.45
C SER A 75 -6.63 -3.77 9.13
N ASP A 76 -7.90 -3.37 9.13
CA ASP A 76 -8.74 -3.29 7.93
C ASP A 76 -8.46 -2.05 7.05
N ASN A 77 -7.39 -1.30 7.33
CA ASN A 77 -7.01 -0.09 6.61
C ASN A 77 -5.63 -0.23 5.96
N ILE A 78 -5.43 0.45 4.83
CA ILE A 78 -4.12 0.64 4.22
C ILE A 78 -3.50 1.95 4.70
N PHE A 79 -2.18 1.95 4.91
CA PHE A 79 -1.44 3.09 5.46
C PHE A 79 -0.45 3.64 4.43
N LEU A 80 -0.49 4.96 4.19
CA LEU A 80 0.35 5.62 3.19
C LEU A 80 1.84 5.48 3.53
N TRP A 81 2.17 5.68 4.80
CA TRP A 81 3.55 5.60 5.31
C TRP A 81 4.11 4.19 5.09
N ASP A 82 3.45 3.17 5.62
CA ASP A 82 3.84 1.76 5.46
C ASP A 82 3.99 1.36 4.00
N THR A 83 3.00 1.74 3.17
CA THR A 83 3.03 1.45 1.72
C THR A 83 4.27 2.04 1.08
N SER A 84 4.65 3.28 1.46
CA SER A 84 5.86 3.94 0.94
C SER A 84 7.13 3.12 1.22
N PHE A 85 7.30 2.59 2.44
CA PHE A 85 8.44 1.71 2.77
C PHE A 85 8.37 0.37 2.05
N ILE A 86 7.18 -0.22 1.95
CA ILE A 86 6.99 -1.50 1.25
C ILE A 86 7.36 -1.37 -0.23
N THR A 87 7.11 -0.23 -0.88
CA THR A 87 7.53 -0.02 -2.28
C THR A 87 9.05 -0.13 -2.48
N ILE A 88 9.83 0.30 -1.48
CA ILE A 88 11.29 0.21 -1.51
C ILE A 88 11.73 -1.25 -1.39
N PHE A 89 11.08 -2.04 -0.53
CA PHE A 89 11.32 -3.49 -0.43
C PHE A 89 10.92 -4.21 -1.73
N GLY A 90 9.73 -3.93 -2.26
CA GLY A 90 9.19 -4.58 -3.44
C GLY A 90 9.90 -4.24 -4.76
N ARG A 91 10.79 -3.25 -4.77
CA ARG A 91 11.55 -2.86 -5.98
C ARG A 91 12.35 -4.02 -6.59
N TYR A 92 12.79 -4.97 -5.76
CA TYR A 92 13.59 -6.12 -6.18
C TYR A 92 12.80 -7.15 -7.01
N ILE A 93 11.48 -7.06 -7.00
CA ILE A 93 10.58 -7.96 -7.73
C ILE A 93 9.64 -7.19 -8.67
N HIS A 94 10.03 -5.98 -9.12
CA HIS A 94 9.17 -5.13 -9.94
C HIS A 94 8.63 -5.83 -11.20
N HIS A 95 9.43 -6.71 -11.80
CA HIS A 95 9.05 -7.54 -12.96
C HIS A 95 7.97 -8.59 -12.66
N ILE A 96 7.82 -8.99 -11.39
CA ILE A 96 6.82 -9.95 -10.91
C ILE A 96 5.59 -9.20 -10.40
N PHE A 97 5.82 -8.24 -9.51
CA PHE A 97 4.79 -7.43 -8.86
C PHE A 97 5.28 -5.97 -8.75
N PRO A 98 4.67 -5.02 -9.47
CA PRO A 98 5.10 -3.63 -9.44
C PRO A 98 4.63 -2.95 -8.15
N ALA A 99 5.37 -3.15 -7.04
CA ALA A 99 4.99 -2.69 -5.70
C ALA A 99 4.65 -1.19 -5.62
N ILE A 100 5.28 -0.38 -6.47
CA ILE A 100 5.02 1.06 -6.59
C ILE A 100 3.56 1.37 -6.94
N GLU A 101 2.88 0.49 -7.69
CA GLU A 101 1.47 0.65 -8.05
C GLU A 101 0.54 0.54 -6.83
N SER A 102 1.03 0.06 -5.67
CA SER A 102 0.27 0.13 -4.41
C SER A 102 -0.08 1.58 -4.05
N LEU A 103 0.79 2.54 -4.43
CA LEU A 103 0.54 3.97 -4.21
C LEU A 103 -0.55 4.51 -5.13
N ASP A 104 -0.87 3.86 -6.25
CA ASP A 104 -1.97 4.26 -7.14
C ASP A 104 -3.30 4.33 -6.38
N ASN A 105 -3.49 3.43 -5.40
CA ASN A 105 -4.68 3.38 -4.56
C ASN A 105 -4.81 4.59 -3.63
N PHE A 106 -3.70 5.25 -3.29
CA PHE A 106 -3.70 6.51 -2.57
C PHE A 106 -3.88 7.70 -3.51
N TYR A 107 -3.21 7.70 -4.67
CA TYR A 107 -3.34 8.80 -5.64
C TYR A 107 -4.73 8.86 -6.29
N VAL A 108 -5.39 7.72 -6.54
CA VAL A 108 -6.78 7.72 -7.01
C VAL A 108 -7.75 8.25 -5.95
N LYS A 109 -7.32 8.31 -4.68
CA LYS A 109 -8.08 8.82 -3.54
C LYS A 109 -7.64 10.21 -3.09
N GLN A 110 -6.65 10.80 -3.76
CA GLN A 110 -6.18 12.15 -3.49
C GLN A 110 -7.32 13.16 -3.62
N HIS A 111 -7.46 14.06 -2.65
CA HIS A 111 -8.45 15.13 -2.67
C HIS A 111 -8.07 16.24 -3.65
N GLU A 112 -9.06 17.06 -4.04
CA GLU A 112 -8.81 18.21 -4.93
C GLU A 112 -7.82 19.23 -4.34
N THR A 113 -7.66 19.25 -3.02
CA THR A 113 -6.67 20.07 -2.30
C THR A 113 -5.23 19.57 -2.48
N GLY A 114 -5.05 18.38 -3.06
CA GLY A 114 -3.76 17.69 -3.14
C GLY A 114 -3.48 16.78 -1.93
N GLU A 115 -4.32 16.82 -0.89
CA GLU A 115 -4.19 15.96 0.28
C GLU A 115 -4.42 14.49 -0.07
N ILE A 116 -3.59 13.62 0.50
CA ILE A 116 -3.76 12.16 0.46
C ILE A 116 -3.96 11.71 1.90
N CYS A 117 -5.06 11.00 2.15
CA CYS A 117 -5.33 10.47 3.47
C CYS A 117 -4.24 9.46 3.87
N ARG A 118 -3.79 9.55 5.12
CA ARG A 118 -2.77 8.67 5.68
C ARG A 118 -3.24 7.23 5.89
N GLU A 119 -4.55 7.03 6.01
CA GLU A 119 -5.17 5.75 6.37
C GLU A 119 -6.53 5.61 5.70
N ILE A 120 -6.70 4.57 4.87
CA ILE A 120 -7.91 4.39 4.05
C ILE A 120 -8.45 2.97 4.26
N SER A 121 -9.77 2.84 4.45
CA SER A 121 -10.43 1.54 4.57
C SER A 121 -10.21 0.67 3.33
N ARG A 122 -9.73 -0.56 3.53
CA ARG A 122 -9.45 -1.50 2.43
C ARG A 122 -10.71 -1.94 1.67
N TYR A 123 -11.85 -1.99 2.37
CA TYR A 123 -13.10 -2.48 1.82
C TYR A 123 -13.91 -1.34 1.19
N THR A 124 -13.98 -0.19 1.86
CA THR A 124 -14.86 0.90 1.42
C THR A 124 -14.12 2.01 0.70
N GLY A 125 -12.79 2.05 0.79
CA GLY A 125 -11.99 3.16 0.27
C GLY A 125 -12.28 4.49 0.96
N LYS A 126 -12.96 4.50 2.10
CA LYS A 126 -13.22 5.73 2.85
C LYS A 126 -11.99 6.09 3.66
N ASP A 127 -11.66 7.38 3.64
CA ASP A 127 -10.67 7.97 4.51
C ASP A 127 -11.04 7.71 5.96
N TYR A 128 -10.10 7.18 6.74
CA TYR A 128 -10.30 7.03 8.17
C TYR A 128 -10.13 8.36 8.90
N TRP A 129 -9.20 9.20 8.43
CA TRP A 129 -8.96 10.55 8.93
C TRP A 129 -9.36 11.59 7.88
N VAL A 130 -10.31 12.46 8.22
CA VAL A 130 -10.82 13.50 7.31
C VAL A 130 -10.39 14.88 7.78
N ASN A 131 -9.67 15.60 6.93
CA ASN A 131 -9.25 16.96 7.21
C ASN A 131 -10.37 17.99 7.04
N THR A 132 -11.24 18.06 8.05
CA THR A 132 -12.39 18.98 8.05
C THR A 132 -12.00 20.46 8.16
N LYS A 133 -10.79 20.76 8.67
CA LYS A 133 -10.32 22.13 8.93
C LYS A 133 -9.42 22.71 7.84
N GLY A 134 -9.03 21.90 6.84
CA GLY A 134 -8.03 22.29 5.85
C GLY A 134 -6.64 22.53 6.46
N ASP A 135 -6.38 21.91 7.61
CA ASP A 135 -5.13 22.06 8.35
C ASP A 135 -4.28 20.81 8.14
N PRO A 136 -3.06 20.93 7.56
CA PRO A 136 -2.21 19.76 7.32
C PRO A 136 -1.74 19.10 8.63
N ASN A 137 -1.75 19.82 9.76
CA ASN A 137 -1.33 19.32 11.07
C ASN A 137 -2.55 18.90 11.91
N GLN A 138 -3.38 18.01 11.38
CA GLN A 138 -4.56 17.43 12.04
C GLN A 138 -4.24 16.84 13.43
N GLU A 139 -3.03 16.33 13.61
CA GLU A 139 -2.61 15.59 14.80
C GLU A 139 -2.68 16.41 16.10
N LYS A 140 -2.47 17.73 16.01
CA LYS A 140 -2.62 18.64 17.16
C LYS A 140 -4.05 18.70 17.72
N TYR A 141 -5.04 18.25 16.94
CA TYR A 141 -6.44 18.17 17.38
C TYR A 141 -6.82 16.77 17.87
N LEU A 142 -6.00 15.76 17.59
CA LEU A 142 -6.20 14.37 18.03
C LEU A 142 -5.54 14.13 19.39
N TYR A 143 -4.43 14.83 19.66
CA TYR A 143 -3.73 14.81 20.94
C TYR A 143 -3.51 16.25 21.41
N PRO A 144 -4.56 16.94 21.88
CA PRO A 144 -4.45 18.34 22.29
C PRO A 144 -3.52 18.56 23.50
N ASP A 145 -3.22 17.51 24.25
CA ASP A 145 -2.44 17.56 25.50
C ASP A 145 -0.99 17.02 25.36
N LYS A 146 -0.47 16.89 24.13
CA LYS A 146 0.94 16.55 23.87
C LYS A 146 1.75 17.73 23.36
#